data_AF-A0A392RAU3-F1
#
_entry.id   AF-A0A392RAU3-F1
#
_cell.length_a   1.000
_cell.length_b   1.000
_cell.length_c   1.000
_cell.angle_alpha   90.00
_cell.angle_beta   90.00
_cell.angle_gamma   90.00
#
_symmetry.space_group_name_H-M   'P 1'
#
loop_
_entity.id
_entity.type
_entity.pdbx_description
1 polymer ?
#
loop_
_entity_poly.entity_id
_entity_poly.type
_entity_poly.pdbx_seq_one_letter_code
_entity_poly.pdbx_strand_id
1 'polypeptide(L)' 'MIEGDPLGDKLESIAYEVKFEATNDGGCLCKMASSYKTIGDFDVKEEDVKEGRESTIGIYKVVESYLLENPQVYA' A
#
# COMPACT_ATOMS: atom_id res chain seq x y z
N MET A 1 -15.56 -4.35 9.67
CA MET A 1 -15.02 -3.19 8.95
C MET A 1 -13.51 -3.33 8.87
N ILE A 2 -12.96 -3.45 7.66
CA ILE A 2 -11.52 -3.32 7.43
C ILE A 2 -11.26 -1.82 7.27
N GLU A 3 -10.68 -1.20 8.30
CA GLU A 3 -10.45 0.25 8.34
C GLU A 3 -9.33 0.64 7.36
N GLY A 4 -9.57 1.69 6.56
CA GLY A 4 -8.56 2.29 5.68
C GLY A 4 -8.61 1.84 4.21
N ASP A 5 -9.44 0.87 3.85
CA ASP A 5 -9.64 0.45 2.45
C ASP A 5 -11.01 0.91 1.91
N PRO A 6 -11.10 1.43 0.66
CA PRO A 6 -12.35 1.91 0.06
C PRO A 6 -13.46 0.84 0.01
N LEU A 7 -13.08 -0.44 0.02
CA LEU A 7 -14.02 -1.55 -0.07
C LEU A 7 -14.66 -1.89 1.29
N GLY A 8 -14.06 -1.49 2.41
CA GLY A 8 -14.65 -1.50 3.76
C GLY A 8 -15.40 -2.79 4.12
N ASP A 9 -16.72 -2.68 4.29
CA ASP A 9 -17.62 -3.77 4.71
C ASP A 9 -17.93 -4.79 3.61
N LYS A 10 -17.40 -4.62 2.40
CA LYS A 10 -17.55 -5.57 1.28
C LYS A 10 -16.47 -6.65 1.27
N LEU A 11 -15.47 -6.53 2.14
CA LEU A 11 -14.35 -7.46 2.27
C LEU A 11 -14.52 -8.39 3.48
N GLU A 12 -14.27 -9.68 3.26
CA GLU A 12 -14.01 -10.62 4.35
C GLU A 12 -12.59 -10.41 4.92
N SER A 13 -11.62 -10.21 4.03
CA SER A 13 -10.22 -9.96 4.41
C SER A 13 -9.45 -9.30 3.27
N ILE A 14 -8.40 -8.57 3.63
CA ILE A 14 -7.38 -8.10 2.71
C ILE A 14 -6.00 -8.57 3.17
N ALA A 15 -5.18 -9.01 2.23
CA ALA A 15 -3.78 -9.35 2.49
C ALA A 15 -2.89 -8.47 1.62
N TYR A 16 -1.92 -7.81 2.26
CA TYR A 16 -0.92 -7.00 1.59
C TYR A 16 0.44 -7.70 1.68
N GLU A 17 1.08 -7.89 0.52
CA GLU A 17 2.47 -8.33 0.43
C GLU A 17 3.32 -7.17 -0.06
N VAL A 18 4.35 -6.82 0.72
CA VAL A 18 5.28 -5.74 0.39
C VAL A 18 6.70 -6.31 0.28
N LYS A 19 7.38 -5.98 -0.82
CA LYS A 19 8.78 -6.36 -1.07
C LYS A 19 9.57 -5.13 -1.47
N PHE A 20 10.75 -4.98 -0.89
CA PHE A 20 11.69 -3.93 -1.23
C PHE A 20 12.92 -4.56 -1.90
N GLU A 21 13.28 -4.04 -3.05
CA GLU A 21 14.47 -4.45 -3.80
C GLU A 21 15.42 -3.26 -3.92
N ALA A 22 16.70 -3.44 -3.59
CA ALA A 22 17.67 -2.35 -3.70
C ALA A 22 17.90 -1.96 -5.17
N THR A 23 18.05 -0.66 -5.44
CA THR A 23 18.37 -0.12 -6.77
C THR A 23 19.81 0.42 -6.82
N ASN A 24 20.37 0.52 -8.03
CA ASN A 24 21.78 0.90 -8.22
C ASN A 24 22.11 2.35 -7.79
N ASP A 25 21.10 3.21 -7.66
CA ASP A 25 21.21 4.60 -7.20
C ASP A 25 21.16 4.73 -5.67
N GLY A 26 21.14 3.62 -4.93
CA GLY A 26 21.07 3.61 -3.47
C GLY A 26 19.64 3.76 -2.92
N GLY A 27 18.63 3.77 -3.80
CA GLY A 27 17.22 3.72 -3.42
C GLY A 27 16.67 2.29 -3.30
N CYS A 28 15.35 2.18 -3.37
CA CYS A 28 14.67 0.90 -3.47
C CYS A 28 13.48 0.93 -4.43
N LEU A 29 13.19 -0.22 -5.02
CA LEU A 29 11.94 -0.51 -5.70
C LEU A 29 11.00 -1.21 -4.72
N CYS A 30 9.94 -0.52 -4.31
CA CYS A 30 8.86 -1.10 -3.53
C CYS A 30 7.83 -1.77 -4.46
N LYS A 31 7.62 -3.08 -4.29
CA LYS A 31 6.57 -3.86 -4.95
C LYS A 31 5.51 -4.20 -3.92
N MET A 32 4.27 -3.86 -4.23
CA MET A 32 3.11 -4.16 -3.39
C MET A 32 2.11 -5.00 -4.17
N ALA A 33 1.64 -6.08 -3.55
CA ALA A 33 0.52 -6.87 -4.04
C ALA A 33 -0.59 -6.87 -2.99
N SER A 34 -1.83 -6.68 -3.43
CA SER A 34 -3.01 -6.69 -2.57
C SER A 34 -3.94 -7.81 -3.03
N SER A 35 -4.30 -8.71 -2.12
CA SER A 35 -5.25 -9.79 -2.36
C SER A 35 -6.53 -9.50 -1.60
N TYR A 36 -7.63 -9.37 -2.32
CA TYR A 36 -8.95 -9.02 -1.79
C TYR A 36 -9.81 -10.27 -1.73
N LYS A 37 -10.35 -10.56 -0.54
CA LYS A 37 -11.39 -11.59 -0.36
C LYS A 37 -12.69 -10.87 -0.06
N THR A 38 -13.67 -11.00 -0.95
CA THR A 38 -14.94 -10.29 -0.88
C THR A 38 -16.03 -11.13 -0.21
N ILE A 39 -17.03 -10.45 0.34
CA ILE A 39 -18.24 -11.10 0.87
C ILE A 39 -19.17 -11.39 -0.31
N GLY A 40 -19.51 -12.68 -0.49
CA GLY A 40 -20.36 -13.13 -1.59
C GLY A 40 -19.76 -12.83 -2.97
N ASP A 41 -20.61 -12.69 -3.98
CA ASP A 41 -20.19 -12.44 -5.37
C ASP A 41 -19.96 -10.95 -5.65
N PHE A 42 -19.28 -10.25 -4.74
CA PHE A 42 -18.94 -8.84 -4.96
C PHE A 42 -17.71 -8.72 -5.86
N ASP A 43 -17.90 -8.08 -7.01
CA ASP A 43 -16.83 -7.75 -7.95
C ASP A 43 -16.05 -6.50 -7.49
N VAL A 44 -14.75 -6.69 -7.24
CA VAL A 44 -13.83 -5.58 -6.95
C VAL A 44 -13.57 -4.79 -8.22
N LYS A 45 -13.85 -3.48 -8.19
CA LYS A 45 -13.59 -2.62 -9.33
C LYS A 45 -12.16 -2.11 -9.35
N GLU A 46 -11.64 -1.92 -10.55
CA GLU A 46 -10.29 -1.36 -10.74
C GLU A 46 -10.14 0.05 -10.15
N GLU A 47 -11.22 0.85 -10.12
CA GLU A 47 -11.24 2.19 -9.52
C GLU A 47 -10.96 2.16 -8.01
N ASP A 48 -11.60 1.24 -7.28
CA ASP A 48 -11.43 1.09 -5.84
C ASP A 48 -9.99 0.67 -5.49
N VAL A 49 -9.42 -0.24 -6.30
CA VAL A 49 -8.02 -0.69 -6.14
C VAL A 49 -7.03 0.45 -6.43
N LYS A 50 -7.33 1.30 -7.42
CA LYS A 50 -6.51 2.47 -7.75
C LYS A 50 -6.52 3.49 -6.62
N GLU A 51 -7.69 3.79 -6.06
CA GLU A 51 -7.82 4.73 -4.94
C GLU A 51 -7.02 4.25 -3.71
N GLY A 52 -7.15 2.97 -3.33
CA GLY A 52 -6.37 2.38 -2.25
C GLY A 52 -4.85 2.44 -2.49
N ARG A 53 -4.43 2.22 -3.75
CA ARG A 53 -3.01 2.36 -4.15
C ARG A 53 -2.52 3.81 -4.03
N GLU A 54 -3.29 4.79 -4.47
CA GLU A 54 -2.89 6.21 -4.42
C GLU A 54 -2.76 6.71 -2.98
N SER A 55 -3.70 6.32 -2.11
CA SER A 55 -3.62 6.59 -0.67
C SER A 55 -2.32 6.03 -0.06
N THR A 56 -1.99 4.77 -0.40
CA THR A 56 -0.76 4.11 0.07
C THR A 56 0.50 4.82 -0.43
N ILE A 57 0.53 5.25 -1.71
CA ILE A 57 1.65 6.02 -2.27
C ILE A 57 1.82 7.35 -1.53
N GLY A 58 0.73 8.01 -1.14
CA GLY A 58 0.78 9.24 -0.34
C GLY A 58 1.52 9.04 0.98
N ILE A 59 1.20 7.95 1.70
CA ILE A 59 1.87 7.60 2.96
C ILE A 59 3.36 7.35 2.74
N TYR A 60 3.73 6.56 1.71
CA TYR A 60 5.13 6.28 1.40
C TYR A 60 5.94 7.56 1.13
N LYS A 61 5.38 8.52 0.37
CA LYS A 61 6.06 9.79 0.07
C LYS A 61 6.33 10.62 1.32
N VAL A 62 5.41 10.64 2.28
CA VAL A 62 5.59 11.36 3.55
C VAL A 62 6.71 10.71 4.37
N VAL A 63 6.69 9.37 4.49
CA VAL A 63 7.72 8.62 5.21
C VAL A 63 9.09 8.80 4.56
N GLU A 64 9.17 8.65 3.23
CA GLU A 64 10.40 8.86 2.46
C GLU A 64 10.97 10.26 2.68
N SER A 65 10.14 11.29 2.54
CA SER A 65 10.56 12.69 2.73
C SER A 65 11.08 12.92 4.15
N TYR A 66 10.40 12.39 5.17
CA TYR A 66 10.83 12.49 6.56
C TYR A 66 12.18 11.80 6.81
N LEU A 67 12.38 10.58 6.29
CA LEU A 67 13.64 9.84 6.45
C LEU A 67 14.80 10.51 5.72
N LEU A 68 14.55 11.10 4.53
CA LEU A 68 15.55 11.87 3.79
C LEU A 68 15.99 13.14 4.53
N GLU A 69 15.05 13.84 5.16
CA GLU A 69 15.34 15.04 5.97
C GLU A 69 16.01 14.70 7.31
N ASN A 70 15.87 13.46 7.80
CA ASN A 70 16.32 13.03 9.11
C ASN A 70 17.15 11.73 9.04
N PRO A 71 18.29 11.69 8.33
CA PRO A 71 19.04 10.46 8.06
C PRO A 71 19.56 9.71 9.30
N GLN A 72 19.54 10.34 10.48
CA GLN A 72 19.96 9.77 11.75
C GLN A 72 18.87 8.96 12.49
N VAL A 73 17.60 9.05 12.08
CA VAL A 73 16.46 8.47 12.84
C VAL A 73 16.28 6.97 12.60
N TYR A 74 16.92 6.43 11.58
CA TYR A 74 16.85 5.02 11.22
C TYR A 74 18.23 4.57 10.70
N ALA A 75 18.72 3.42 11.18
CA ALA A 75 20.06 2.89 10.88
C ALA A 75 20.01 1.38 10.65
#